data_AF-A0A7W4A289-F1
#
_entry.id   AF-A0A7W4A289-F1
#
_cell.length_a   1.000
_cell.length_b   1.000
_cell.length_c   1.000
_cell.angle_alpha   90.00
_cell.angle_beta   90.00
_cell.angle_gamma   90.00
#
_symmetry.space_group_name_H-M   'P 1'
#
loop_
_entity.id
_entity.type
_entity.pdbx_description
1 polymer ?
#
loop_
_entity_poly.entity_id
_entity_poly.type
_entity_poly.pdbx_seq_one_letter_code
_entity_poly.pdbx_strand_id
1 'polypeptide(L)'
;MSITKVSMVEVFNYNLKNYIASELARQSMAYSEELDLRGNFMLLINRIRRTPIAQKRNVIESSLFNCPQEHMSAYQRFIHLAETGSSLLPFCSRGNFKNAYKVKDQLFDDWGIVHFHFVETGTKEVMFAIVEPETIYLLAVFSHGQGCYDVWSKKQLVEIIHNEFPFLIAHLKLNDSKKVTTDEDHRQARKLAVNLPIVLGDGSSYYPTAIGVMSNRESQHDIMAWMHLSRQIETYAQYTAKCMGSIAYDHGVEASKLSFSLGFAYDQHQQLFFVQCKSNYGVVVSL
;
A
#
# COMPACT_ATOMS: atom_id res chain seq x y z
N MET A 1 -23.88 29.97 -16.39
CA MET A 1 -23.68 29.63 -14.97
C MET A 1 -22.18 29.62 -14.72
N SER A 2 -21.65 30.41 -13.79
CA SER A 2 -20.23 30.37 -13.44
C SER A 2 -19.96 29.12 -12.60
N ILE A 3 -19.11 28.22 -13.08
CA ILE A 3 -18.66 27.07 -12.32
C ILE A 3 -17.71 27.56 -11.23
N THR A 4 -17.99 27.23 -9.97
CA THR A 4 -17.16 27.64 -8.82
C THR A 4 -16.12 26.57 -8.47
N LYS A 5 -15.09 26.95 -7.71
CA LYS A 5 -14.12 25.98 -7.16
C LYS A 5 -14.80 24.82 -6.43
N VAL A 6 -15.81 25.12 -5.60
CA VAL A 6 -16.54 24.10 -4.83
C VAL A 6 -17.23 23.10 -5.76
N SER A 7 -17.90 23.60 -6.79
CA SER A 7 -18.53 22.76 -7.82
C SER A 7 -17.52 21.88 -8.57
N MET A 8 -16.31 22.39 -8.86
CA MET A 8 -15.26 21.58 -9.50
C MET A 8 -14.72 20.46 -8.61
N VAL A 9 -14.56 20.72 -7.30
CA VAL A 9 -14.14 19.67 -6.35
C VAL A 9 -15.17 18.54 -6.30
N GLU A 10 -16.47 18.85 -6.33
CA GLU A 10 -17.54 17.85 -6.35
C GLU A 10 -17.47 16.97 -7.61
N VAL A 11 -17.29 17.59 -8.79
CA VAL A 11 -17.11 16.86 -10.06
C VAL A 11 -15.90 15.92 -10.01
N PHE A 12 -14.77 16.41 -9.50
CA PHE A 12 -13.54 15.64 -9.43
C PHE A 12 -13.59 14.52 -8.38
N ASN A 13 -14.24 14.76 -7.25
CA ASN A 13 -14.53 13.72 -6.26
C ASN A 13 -15.46 12.64 -6.81
N TYR A 14 -16.42 13.01 -7.67
CA TYR A 14 -17.24 12.04 -8.39
C TYR A 14 -16.39 11.19 -9.35
N ASN A 15 -15.43 11.79 -10.07
CA ASN A 15 -14.49 11.03 -10.88
C ASN A 15 -13.65 10.06 -10.03
N LEU A 16 -13.17 10.50 -8.87
CA LEU A 16 -12.42 9.64 -7.94
C LEU A 16 -13.29 8.49 -7.40
N LYS A 17 -14.56 8.74 -7.04
CA LYS A 17 -15.51 7.68 -6.63
C LYS A 17 -15.60 6.59 -7.70
N ASN A 18 -15.78 6.98 -8.96
CA ASN A 18 -15.89 6.03 -10.07
C ASN A 18 -14.60 5.23 -10.30
N TYR A 19 -13.44 5.88 -10.21
CA TYR A 19 -12.15 5.21 -10.27
C TYR A 19 -12.01 4.18 -9.14
N ILE A 20 -12.29 4.58 -7.89
CA ILE A 20 -12.18 3.69 -6.72
C ILE A 20 -13.11 2.49 -6.88
N ALA A 21 -14.36 2.71 -7.28
CA ALA A 21 -15.32 1.62 -7.49
C ALA A 21 -14.85 0.64 -8.57
N SER A 22 -14.30 1.15 -9.68
CA SER A 22 -13.77 0.32 -10.75
C SER A 22 -12.57 -0.51 -10.29
N GLU A 23 -11.61 0.10 -9.60
CA GLU A 23 -10.42 -0.60 -9.12
C GLU A 23 -10.74 -1.60 -8.01
N LEU A 24 -11.65 -1.28 -7.09
CA LEU A 24 -12.13 -2.27 -6.10
C LEU A 24 -12.74 -3.49 -6.81
N ALA A 25 -13.55 -3.29 -7.85
CA ALA A 25 -14.15 -4.39 -8.61
C ALA A 25 -13.07 -5.28 -9.27
N ARG A 26 -12.00 -4.68 -9.82
CA ARG A 26 -10.85 -5.43 -10.37
C ARG A 26 -10.14 -6.27 -9.32
N GLN A 27 -10.20 -5.85 -8.05
CA GLN A 27 -9.64 -6.56 -6.91
C GLN A 27 -10.63 -7.54 -6.25
N SER A 28 -11.79 -7.78 -6.87
CA SER A 28 -12.90 -8.58 -6.34
C SER A 28 -13.47 -8.04 -5.02
N MET A 29 -13.48 -6.72 -4.88
CA MET A 29 -14.06 -5.98 -3.76
C MET A 29 -15.18 -5.06 -4.26
N ALA A 30 -16.17 -4.77 -3.40
CA ALA A 30 -17.25 -3.84 -3.72
C ALA A 30 -16.97 -2.47 -3.10
N TYR A 31 -17.38 -1.40 -3.80
CA TYR A 31 -17.52 -0.08 -3.19
C TYR A 31 -18.61 -0.15 -2.11
N SER A 32 -18.33 0.36 -0.91
CA SER A 32 -19.29 0.40 0.19
C SER A 32 -19.92 1.77 0.30
N GLU A 33 -21.25 1.82 0.15
CA GLU A 33 -22.02 3.05 0.36
C GLU A 33 -22.16 3.42 1.86
N GLU A 34 -21.77 2.53 2.78
CA GLU A 34 -21.68 2.84 4.22
C GLU A 34 -20.42 3.67 4.56
N LEU A 35 -19.44 3.70 3.66
CA LEU A 35 -18.19 4.41 3.84
C LEU A 35 -18.17 5.68 3.01
N ASP A 36 -17.50 6.72 3.52
CA ASP A 36 -17.23 7.93 2.75
C ASP A 36 -16.18 7.68 1.65
N LEU A 37 -15.90 8.71 0.86
CA LEU A 37 -14.94 8.63 -0.25
C LEU A 37 -13.52 8.26 0.24
N ARG A 38 -13.07 8.91 1.33
CA ARG A 38 -11.80 8.59 2.00
C ARG A 38 -11.78 7.13 2.42
N GLY A 39 -12.89 6.65 2.94
CA GLY A 39 -13.03 5.32 3.44
C GLY A 39 -12.87 4.25 2.38
N ASN A 40 -13.58 4.39 1.27
CA ASN A 40 -13.40 3.52 0.11
C ASN A 40 -12.00 3.64 -0.51
N PHE A 41 -11.39 4.83 -0.48
CA PHE A 41 -9.99 5.00 -0.85
C PHE A 41 -9.06 4.18 0.05
N MET A 42 -9.25 4.22 1.37
CA MET A 42 -8.47 3.43 2.33
C MET A 42 -8.61 1.93 2.07
N LEU A 43 -9.82 1.44 1.75
CA LEU A 43 -10.02 0.05 1.36
C LEU A 43 -9.18 -0.31 0.12
N LEU A 44 -9.22 0.54 -0.91
CA LEU A 44 -8.53 0.30 -2.17
C LEU A 44 -7.01 0.33 -2.00
N ILE A 45 -6.46 1.39 -1.42
CA ILE A 45 -5.01 1.57 -1.30
C ILE A 45 -4.38 0.44 -0.48
N ASN A 46 -5.07 0.03 0.59
CA ASN A 46 -4.64 -1.09 1.42
C ASN A 46 -4.60 -2.40 0.63
N ARG A 47 -5.59 -2.64 -0.23
CA ARG A 47 -5.67 -3.82 -1.09
C ARG A 47 -4.59 -3.86 -2.15
N ILE A 48 -4.43 -2.78 -2.90
CA ILE A 48 -3.50 -2.75 -4.02
C ILE A 48 -2.06 -2.81 -3.53
N ARG A 49 -1.69 -2.08 -2.45
CA ARG A 49 -0.32 -2.13 -1.91
C ARG A 49 0.08 -3.51 -1.41
N ARG A 50 -0.85 -4.26 -0.81
CA ARG A 50 -0.60 -5.58 -0.21
C ARG A 50 -0.78 -6.75 -1.17
N THR A 51 -1.19 -6.49 -2.41
CA THR A 51 -1.38 -7.52 -3.44
C THR A 51 -0.31 -7.34 -4.51
N PRO A 52 0.74 -8.18 -4.56
CA PRO A 52 1.77 -8.06 -5.58
C PRO A 52 1.19 -8.02 -6.99
N ILE A 53 1.67 -7.08 -7.82
CA ILE A 53 1.35 -7.07 -9.26
C ILE A 53 1.75 -8.42 -9.87
N ALA A 54 0.89 -8.98 -10.72
CA ALA A 54 1.20 -10.15 -11.51
C ALA A 54 2.30 -9.81 -12.53
N GLN A 55 3.53 -10.20 -12.21
CA GLN A 55 4.71 -10.04 -13.06
C GLN A 55 5.77 -11.04 -12.65
N LYS A 56 6.60 -11.41 -13.63
CA LYS A 56 7.68 -12.39 -13.43
C LYS A 56 8.67 -11.85 -12.40
N ARG A 57 9.01 -12.67 -11.41
CA ARG A 57 10.03 -12.38 -10.41
C ARG A 57 10.89 -13.60 -10.15
N ASN A 58 12.15 -13.36 -9.83
CA ASN A 58 12.98 -14.39 -9.21
C ASN A 58 12.53 -14.60 -7.76
N VAL A 59 12.77 -15.78 -7.21
CA VAL A 59 12.53 -16.03 -5.77
C VAL A 59 13.85 -16.40 -5.12
N ILE A 60 14.19 -15.70 -4.05
CA ILE A 60 15.38 -15.96 -3.24
C ILE A 60 14.93 -16.30 -1.82
N GLU A 61 15.35 -17.47 -1.35
CA GLU A 61 15.10 -17.93 0.00
C GLU A 61 16.21 -17.45 0.94
N SER A 62 15.82 -16.98 2.12
CA SER A 62 16.73 -16.81 3.24
C SER A 62 17.31 -18.15 3.67
N SER A 63 18.51 -18.15 4.27
CA SER A 63 19.07 -19.35 4.89
C SER A 63 18.22 -19.88 6.05
N LEU A 64 17.34 -19.05 6.62
CA LEU A 64 16.39 -19.41 7.67
C LEU A 64 14.99 -19.76 7.17
N PHE A 65 14.76 -19.68 5.85
CA PHE A 65 13.49 -20.09 5.26
C PHE A 65 13.37 -21.61 5.28
N ASN A 66 12.28 -22.12 5.86
CA ASN A 66 12.01 -23.55 5.90
C ASN A 66 10.51 -23.81 5.73
N CYS A 67 10.11 -24.33 4.58
CA CYS A 67 8.72 -24.67 4.28
C CYS A 67 8.35 -26.03 4.90
N PRO A 68 7.31 -26.10 5.76
CA PRO A 68 6.81 -27.37 6.29
C PRO A 68 6.41 -28.34 5.17
N GLN A 69 6.68 -29.64 5.36
CA GLN A 69 6.43 -30.67 4.34
C GLN A 69 4.96 -30.69 3.87
N GLU A 70 4.02 -30.48 4.80
CA GLU A 70 2.58 -30.40 4.52
C GLU A 70 2.20 -29.27 3.54
N HIS A 71 3.00 -28.21 3.46
CA HIS A 71 2.77 -27.05 2.60
C HIS A 71 3.61 -27.07 1.32
N MET A 72 4.45 -28.08 1.10
CA MET A 72 5.44 -28.11 0.02
C MET A 72 4.81 -27.99 -1.38
N SER A 73 3.67 -28.65 -1.63
CA SER A 73 2.97 -28.55 -2.93
C SER A 73 2.44 -27.14 -3.18
N ALA A 74 1.91 -26.48 -2.15
CA ALA A 74 1.44 -25.10 -2.24
C ALA A 74 2.60 -24.12 -2.43
N TYR A 75 3.73 -24.39 -1.76
CA TYR A 75 4.96 -23.64 -1.91
C TYR A 75 5.51 -23.72 -3.34
N GLN A 76 5.62 -24.92 -3.91
CA GLN A 76 6.05 -25.10 -5.30
C GLN A 76 5.13 -24.37 -6.29
N ARG A 77 3.82 -24.38 -6.02
CA ARG A 77 2.85 -23.59 -6.80
C ARG A 77 3.09 -22.08 -6.66
N PHE A 78 3.41 -21.59 -5.46
CA PHE A 78 3.76 -20.18 -5.23
C PHE A 78 4.97 -19.78 -6.07
N ILE A 79 6.06 -20.57 -6.01
CA ILE A 79 7.29 -20.33 -6.79
C ILE A 79 6.98 -20.29 -8.29
N HIS A 80 6.28 -21.30 -8.80
CA HIS A 80 5.91 -21.36 -10.20
C HIS A 80 5.11 -20.12 -10.65
N LEU A 81 4.15 -19.67 -9.84
CA LEU A 81 3.34 -18.49 -10.19
C LEU A 81 4.17 -17.20 -10.13
N ALA A 82 5.09 -17.06 -9.18
CA ALA A 82 6.01 -15.93 -9.12
C ALA A 82 6.95 -15.87 -10.33
N GLU A 83 7.55 -17.00 -10.71
CA GLU A 83 8.54 -17.10 -11.80
C GLU A 83 7.91 -17.03 -13.20
N THR A 84 6.63 -17.36 -13.33
CA THR A 84 5.87 -17.20 -14.58
C THR A 84 5.19 -15.84 -14.69
N GLY A 85 5.14 -15.08 -13.61
CA GLY A 85 4.47 -13.79 -13.54
C GLY A 85 2.95 -13.85 -13.44
N SER A 86 2.45 -14.97 -12.95
CA SER A 86 1.04 -15.16 -12.65
C SER A 86 0.64 -14.45 -11.35
N SER A 87 -0.67 -14.28 -11.13
CA SER A 87 -1.19 -13.63 -9.91
C SER A 87 -0.91 -14.46 -8.64
N LEU A 88 -0.35 -13.80 -7.62
CA LEU A 88 -0.15 -14.37 -6.27
C LEU A 88 -1.35 -14.14 -5.35
N LEU A 89 -2.45 -13.58 -5.87
CA LEU A 89 -3.66 -13.32 -5.10
C LEU A 89 -4.18 -14.51 -4.29
N PRO A 90 -4.13 -15.77 -4.76
CA PRO A 90 -4.59 -16.92 -3.97
C PRO A 90 -3.86 -17.14 -2.64
N PHE A 91 -2.66 -16.58 -2.48
CA PHE A 91 -1.85 -16.70 -1.26
C PHE A 91 -1.96 -15.47 -0.37
N CYS A 92 -2.57 -14.37 -0.85
CA CYS A 92 -2.71 -13.13 -0.08
C CYS A 92 -3.83 -13.26 0.97
N SER A 93 -3.64 -12.67 2.14
CA SER A 93 -4.63 -12.70 3.23
C SER A 93 -5.97 -12.06 2.82
N ARG A 94 -7.06 -12.83 2.84
CA ARG A 94 -8.41 -12.31 2.54
C ARG A 94 -9.01 -11.51 3.70
N GLY A 95 -8.56 -11.76 4.94
CA GLY A 95 -9.11 -11.16 6.16
C GLY A 95 -8.96 -9.64 6.23
N ASN A 96 -7.87 -9.12 5.65
CA ASN A 96 -7.60 -7.68 5.54
C ASN A 96 -8.67 -6.92 4.74
N PHE A 97 -9.46 -7.61 3.91
CA PHE A 97 -10.30 -6.97 2.89
C PHE A 97 -11.80 -7.03 3.18
N LYS A 98 -12.21 -7.79 4.20
CA LYS A 98 -13.60 -7.76 4.71
C LYS A 98 -13.85 -6.63 5.70
N ASN A 99 -12.79 -6.12 6.34
CA ASN A 99 -12.84 -5.05 7.33
C ASN A 99 -11.50 -4.28 7.35
N ALA A 100 -11.11 -3.59 6.27
CA ALA A 100 -9.76 -2.98 6.20
C ALA A 100 -9.50 -1.90 7.28
N TYR A 101 -10.55 -1.37 7.92
CA TYR A 101 -10.40 -0.50 9.10
C TYR A 101 -9.98 -1.24 10.37
N LYS A 102 -10.34 -2.52 10.49
CA LYS A 102 -10.17 -3.32 11.71
C LYS A 102 -8.95 -4.23 11.64
N VAL A 103 -8.62 -4.75 10.46
CA VAL A 103 -7.52 -5.71 10.29
C VAL A 103 -6.34 -5.01 9.63
N LYS A 104 -5.24 -4.89 10.38
CA LYS A 104 -4.04 -4.14 9.99
C LYS A 104 -2.86 -5.09 9.91
N ASP A 105 -2.23 -5.15 8.74
CA ASP A 105 -0.96 -5.84 8.57
C ASP A 105 0.19 -4.90 8.98
N GLN A 106 0.53 -4.97 10.27
CA GLN A 106 1.51 -4.07 10.87
C GLN A 106 2.93 -4.32 10.34
N LEU A 107 3.26 -5.55 9.95
CA LEU A 107 4.58 -5.84 9.39
C LEU A 107 4.73 -5.23 8.00
N PHE A 108 3.66 -5.27 7.21
CA PHE A 108 3.65 -4.57 5.93
C PHE A 108 3.73 -3.05 6.12
N ASP A 109 2.92 -2.50 7.03
CA ASP A 109 2.89 -1.05 7.26
C ASP A 109 4.21 -0.52 7.83
N ASP A 110 4.89 -1.30 8.68
CA ASP A 110 6.16 -0.91 9.29
C ASP A 110 7.37 -1.19 8.38
N TRP A 111 7.41 -2.32 7.68
CA TRP A 111 8.64 -2.83 7.04
C TRP A 111 8.47 -3.26 5.59
N GLY A 112 7.26 -3.15 5.01
CA GLY A 112 6.96 -3.68 3.68
C GLY A 112 6.97 -5.21 3.62
N ILE A 113 6.98 -5.90 4.76
CA ILE A 113 6.99 -7.36 4.82
C ILE A 113 5.57 -7.88 4.61
N VAL A 114 5.37 -8.60 3.52
CA VAL A 114 4.11 -9.24 3.16
C VAL A 114 4.05 -10.63 3.78
N HIS A 115 2.87 -11.04 4.25
CA HIS A 115 2.63 -12.43 4.63
C HIS A 115 1.74 -13.14 3.59
N PHE A 116 2.15 -14.34 3.20
CA PHE A 116 1.43 -15.22 2.29
C PHE A 116 0.99 -16.48 3.02
N HIS A 117 -0.29 -16.83 2.90
CA HIS A 117 -0.78 -18.15 3.30
C HIS A 117 -0.41 -19.19 2.25
N PHE A 118 -0.39 -20.46 2.64
CA PHE A 118 -0.17 -21.55 1.67
C PHE A 118 -1.46 -21.95 0.95
N VAL A 119 -2.64 -21.74 1.56
CA VAL A 119 -3.93 -21.97 0.91
C VAL A 119 -4.85 -20.77 1.04
N GLU A 120 -5.77 -20.65 0.09
CA GLU A 120 -6.68 -19.49 -0.05
C GLU A 120 -7.66 -19.33 1.11
N THR A 121 -7.99 -20.43 1.80
CA THR A 121 -8.81 -20.40 3.03
C THR A 121 -8.06 -19.87 4.25
N GLY A 122 -6.75 -19.64 4.13
CA GLY A 122 -5.85 -19.32 5.22
C GLY A 122 -5.24 -20.58 5.85
N THR A 123 -4.02 -20.42 6.34
CA THR A 123 -3.23 -21.43 7.06
C THR A 123 -2.69 -20.85 8.35
N LYS A 124 -2.40 -21.69 9.35
CA LYS A 124 -1.74 -21.25 10.58
C LYS A 124 -0.32 -20.77 10.28
N GLU A 125 0.47 -21.54 9.55
CA GLU A 125 1.75 -21.07 9.03
C GLU A 125 1.59 -20.13 7.84
N VAL A 126 2.41 -19.09 7.79
CA VAL A 126 2.49 -18.14 6.68
C VAL A 126 3.95 -17.86 6.33
N MET A 127 4.21 -17.62 5.05
CA MET A 127 5.49 -17.17 4.53
C MET A 127 5.59 -15.66 4.68
N PHE A 128 6.67 -15.16 5.28
CA PHE A 128 6.99 -13.74 5.32
C PHE A 128 7.98 -13.41 4.20
N ALA A 129 7.74 -12.34 3.47
CA ALA A 129 8.53 -11.97 2.31
C ALA A 129 8.61 -10.46 2.09
N ILE A 130 9.68 -10.01 1.42
CA ILE A 130 9.73 -8.69 0.78
C ILE A 130 9.55 -8.89 -0.73
N VAL A 131 8.70 -8.05 -1.34
CA VAL A 131 8.38 -8.12 -2.77
C VAL A 131 8.95 -6.89 -3.46
N GLU A 132 10.04 -7.07 -4.17
CA GLU A 132 10.64 -6.07 -5.05
C GLU A 132 10.11 -6.22 -6.50
N PRO A 133 10.38 -5.26 -7.40
CA PRO A 133 9.97 -5.37 -8.79
C PRO A 133 10.47 -6.65 -9.48
N GLU A 134 11.74 -7.02 -9.29
CA GLU A 134 12.36 -8.15 -10.00
C GLU A 134 12.44 -9.43 -9.15
N THR A 135 12.34 -9.33 -7.83
CA THR A 135 12.67 -10.44 -6.90
C THR A 135 11.72 -10.48 -5.71
N ILE A 136 11.36 -11.69 -5.28
CA ILE A 136 10.71 -11.96 -3.99
C ILE A 136 11.75 -12.57 -3.05
N TYR A 137 11.96 -11.94 -1.90
CA TYR A 137 12.85 -12.42 -0.85
C TYR A 137 12.03 -13.10 0.23
N LEU A 138 12.08 -14.43 0.31
CA LEU A 138 11.39 -15.22 1.32
C LEU A 138 12.22 -15.26 2.60
N LEU A 139 11.69 -14.70 3.68
CA LEU A 139 12.42 -14.49 4.94
C LEU A 139 12.30 -15.70 5.87
N ALA A 140 11.07 -16.08 6.20
CA ALA A 140 10.80 -17.15 7.15
C ALA A 140 9.37 -17.65 7.02
N VAL A 141 9.10 -18.83 7.61
CA VAL A 141 7.75 -19.35 7.82
C VAL A 141 7.46 -19.33 9.31
N PHE A 142 6.40 -18.64 9.72
CA PHE A 142 5.94 -18.65 11.11
C PHE A 142 4.45 -18.91 11.22
N SER A 143 4.05 -19.49 12.36
CA SER A 143 2.64 -19.58 12.75
C SER A 143 2.08 -18.22 13.17
N HIS A 144 0.84 -17.94 12.79
CA HIS A 144 0.07 -16.79 13.26
C HIS A 144 -1.36 -17.21 13.65
N GLY A 145 -2.06 -16.34 14.39
CA GLY A 145 -3.45 -16.58 14.83
C GLY A 145 -3.59 -16.79 16.33
N GLN A 146 -4.68 -17.43 16.76
CA GLN A 146 -5.00 -17.62 18.17
C GLN A 146 -3.89 -18.42 18.88
N GLY A 147 -3.30 -17.83 19.92
CA GLY A 147 -2.16 -18.41 20.65
C GLY A 147 -0.78 -18.11 20.06
N CYS A 148 -0.69 -17.43 18.91
CA CYS A 148 0.56 -17.06 18.23
C CYS A 148 0.58 -15.54 17.93
N TYR A 149 0.53 -14.73 18.99
CA TYR A 149 0.36 -13.26 18.91
C TYR A 149 1.67 -12.45 18.81
N ASP A 150 2.83 -13.11 18.76
CA ASP A 150 4.13 -12.42 18.79
C ASP A 150 4.69 -12.14 17.39
N VAL A 151 4.28 -12.90 16.38
CA VAL A 151 4.91 -12.90 15.05
C VAL A 151 4.96 -11.51 14.41
N TRP A 152 3.92 -10.71 14.63
CA TRP A 152 3.82 -9.37 14.05
C TRP A 152 4.87 -8.43 14.62
N SER A 153 5.29 -8.59 15.87
CA SER A 153 6.27 -7.72 16.55
C SER A 153 7.67 -8.32 16.60
N LYS A 154 7.92 -9.42 15.88
CA LYS A 154 9.23 -10.08 15.88
C LYS A 154 10.27 -9.25 15.17
N LYS A 155 11.26 -8.82 15.93
CA LYS A 155 12.49 -8.22 15.40
C LYS A 155 13.26 -9.18 14.48
N GLN A 156 13.09 -10.49 14.69
CA GLN A 156 13.77 -11.55 13.93
C GLN A 156 13.64 -11.38 12.41
N LEU A 157 12.49 -10.92 11.90
CA LEU A 157 12.33 -10.71 10.45
C LEU A 157 13.25 -9.58 9.93
N VAL A 158 13.42 -8.52 10.71
CA VAL A 158 14.33 -7.41 10.37
C VAL A 158 15.79 -7.83 10.57
N GLU A 159 16.09 -8.71 11.52
CA GLU A 159 17.42 -9.32 11.68
C GLU A 159 17.79 -10.17 10.46
N ILE A 160 16.87 -10.96 9.91
CA ILE A 160 17.10 -11.72 8.67
C ILE A 160 17.45 -10.77 7.52
N ILE A 161 16.65 -9.71 7.33
CA ILE A 161 16.90 -8.73 6.27
C ILE A 161 18.24 -8.04 6.47
N HIS A 162 18.58 -7.63 7.69
CA HIS A 162 19.88 -7.02 7.99
C HIS A 162 21.07 -7.93 7.65
N ASN A 163 20.98 -9.20 8.00
CA ASN A 163 22.09 -10.15 7.83
C ASN A 163 22.27 -10.60 6.38
N GLU A 164 21.18 -10.80 5.64
CA GLU A 164 21.23 -11.46 4.33
C GLU A 164 20.87 -10.54 3.17
N PHE A 165 20.00 -9.55 3.41
CA PHE A 165 19.51 -8.62 2.38
C PHE A 165 19.61 -7.15 2.83
N PRO A 166 20.76 -6.67 3.36
CA PRO A 166 20.84 -5.35 4.01
C PRO A 166 20.50 -4.20 3.08
N PHE A 167 20.68 -4.38 1.76
CA PHE A 167 20.33 -3.38 0.74
C PHE A 167 18.82 -3.04 0.72
N LEU A 168 17.94 -3.95 1.14
CA LEU A 168 16.49 -3.71 1.20
C LEU A 168 16.11 -2.64 2.24
N ILE A 169 16.86 -2.54 3.34
CA ILE A 169 16.58 -1.62 4.45
C ILE A 169 17.68 -0.58 4.68
N ALA A 170 18.70 -0.53 3.81
CA ALA A 170 19.84 0.39 3.98
C ALA A 170 19.39 1.85 4.09
N HIS A 171 18.37 2.24 3.32
CA HIS A 171 17.79 3.59 3.32
C HIS A 171 17.02 3.95 4.61
N LEU A 172 16.75 2.97 5.48
CA LEU A 172 16.05 3.12 6.75
C LEU A 172 17.01 3.20 7.95
N LYS A 173 18.32 3.02 7.73
CA LYS A 173 19.32 2.97 8.78
C LYS A 173 19.47 4.35 9.44
N LEU A 174 19.45 4.39 10.77
CA LEU A 174 19.71 5.61 11.53
C LEU A 174 21.20 5.69 11.91
N ASN A 175 21.71 6.91 12.01
CA ASN A 175 23.12 7.18 12.35
C ASN A 175 23.37 7.20 13.87
N ASP A 176 22.35 6.96 14.69
CA ASP A 176 22.43 7.16 16.13
C ASP A 176 22.54 5.82 16.87
N SER A 177 23.48 5.73 17.80
CA SER A 177 23.59 4.59 18.71
C SER A 177 22.45 4.63 19.74
N LYS A 178 21.57 3.64 19.69
CA LYS A 178 20.48 3.45 20.65
C LYS A 178 20.67 2.14 21.42
N LYS A 179 19.99 2.02 22.56
CA LYS A 179 19.92 0.76 23.32
C LYS A 179 19.21 -0.31 22.47
N VAL A 180 19.74 -1.54 22.46
CA VAL A 180 19.10 -2.70 21.81
C VAL A 180 17.65 -2.82 22.28
N THR A 181 16.72 -2.91 21.32
CA THR A 181 15.29 -3.08 21.59
C THR A 181 14.90 -4.55 21.57
N THR A 182 13.93 -4.92 22.41
CA THR A 182 13.36 -6.26 22.50
C THR A 182 12.02 -6.36 21.77
N ASP A 183 11.58 -7.58 21.46
CA ASP A 183 10.24 -7.81 20.88
C ASP A 183 9.11 -7.26 21.77
N GLU A 184 9.30 -7.25 23.10
CA GLU A 184 8.32 -6.70 24.03
C GLU A 184 8.26 -5.17 23.97
N ASP A 185 9.40 -4.49 23.77
CA ASP A 185 9.41 -3.03 23.56
C ASP A 185 8.57 -2.66 22.33
N HIS A 186 8.73 -3.41 21.23
CA HIS A 186 7.95 -3.23 19.99
C HIS A 186 6.48 -3.56 20.18
N ARG A 187 6.16 -4.63 20.91
CA ARG A 187 4.77 -4.98 21.26
C ARG A 187 4.10 -3.85 22.04
N GLN A 188 4.78 -3.28 23.04
CA GLN A 188 4.24 -2.20 23.86
C GLN A 188 4.10 -0.89 23.09
N ALA A 189 5.11 -0.51 22.31
CA ALA A 189 5.05 0.67 21.45
C ALA A 189 3.84 0.62 20.51
N ARG A 190 3.56 -0.54 19.91
CA ARG A 190 2.38 -0.76 19.05
C ARG A 190 1.06 -0.72 19.79
N LYS A 191 0.99 -1.22 21.03
CA LYS A 191 -0.21 -1.04 21.88
C LYS A 191 -0.50 0.44 22.10
N LEU A 192 0.53 1.28 22.14
CA LEU A 192 0.42 2.73 22.33
C LEU A 192 0.34 3.53 21.01
N ALA A 193 0.37 2.87 19.85
CA ALA A 193 0.43 3.52 18.53
C ALA A 193 1.65 4.47 18.39
N VAL A 194 2.80 4.03 18.92
CA VAL A 194 4.09 4.73 18.85
C VAL A 194 5.04 3.93 17.96
N ASN A 195 5.72 4.63 17.05
CA ASN A 195 6.73 4.03 16.17
C ASN A 195 8.09 4.02 16.88
N LEU A 196 8.61 2.82 17.15
CA LEU A 196 9.87 2.59 17.82
C LEU A 196 10.91 2.08 16.81
N PRO A 197 12.13 2.66 16.73
CA PRO A 197 13.19 2.08 15.91
C PRO A 197 13.54 0.68 16.40
N ILE A 198 13.81 -0.24 15.47
CA ILE A 198 14.44 -1.52 15.80
C ILE A 198 15.93 -1.30 15.97
N VAL A 199 16.50 -1.72 17.09
CA VAL A 199 17.94 -1.71 17.36
C VAL A 199 18.44 -3.13 17.52
N LEU A 200 19.35 -3.54 16.63
CA LEU A 200 19.91 -4.87 16.50
C LEU A 200 21.05 -5.14 17.50
N GLY A 201 21.45 -6.41 17.63
CA GLY A 201 22.49 -6.82 18.59
C GLY A 201 23.89 -6.27 18.28
N ASP A 202 24.15 -5.96 17.01
CA ASP A 202 25.38 -5.31 16.53
C ASP A 202 25.36 -3.78 16.72
N GLY A 203 24.26 -3.22 17.24
CA GLY A 203 24.04 -1.78 17.40
C GLY A 203 23.47 -1.08 16.18
N SER A 204 23.29 -1.75 15.04
CA SER A 204 22.59 -1.18 13.88
C SER A 204 21.15 -0.84 14.27
N SER A 205 20.65 0.33 13.87
CA SER A 205 19.25 0.69 14.11
C SER A 205 18.54 1.15 12.84
N TYR A 206 17.26 0.79 12.76
CA TYR A 206 16.40 1.02 11.61
C TYR A 206 15.09 1.63 12.06
N TYR A 207 14.60 2.59 11.29
CA TYR A 207 13.28 3.16 11.50
C TYR A 207 12.28 2.59 10.48
N PRO A 208 11.04 2.25 10.88
CA PRO A 208 10.03 1.73 9.96
C PRO A 208 9.88 2.57 8.68
N THR A 209 9.68 1.88 7.54
CA THR A 209 9.31 2.48 6.27
C THR A 209 8.12 3.42 6.42
N ALA A 210 8.15 4.56 5.74
CA ALA A 210 7.09 5.57 5.78
C ALA A 210 6.69 6.03 7.20
N ILE A 211 7.60 5.90 8.18
CA ILE A 211 7.41 6.25 9.61
C ILE A 211 6.43 5.30 10.34
N GLY A 212 5.91 4.26 9.68
CA GLY A 212 5.04 3.24 10.30
C GLY A 212 3.57 3.66 10.39
N VAL A 213 3.01 3.68 11.61
CA VAL A 213 1.58 3.94 11.85
C VAL A 213 1.33 5.28 12.55
N MET A 214 0.20 5.91 12.24
CA MET A 214 -0.27 7.13 12.91
C MET A 214 -0.83 6.82 14.31
N SER A 215 -1.07 7.83 15.16
CA SER A 215 -1.63 7.63 16.52
C SER A 215 -3.04 7.03 16.52
N ASN A 216 -3.81 7.18 15.43
CA ASN A 216 -5.09 6.50 15.22
C ASN A 216 -4.91 5.07 14.64
N ARG A 217 -3.66 4.60 14.60
CA ARG A 217 -3.19 3.31 14.09
C ARG A 217 -3.36 3.13 12.58
N GLU A 218 -3.73 4.13 11.81
CA GLU A 218 -3.79 4.01 10.34
C GLU A 218 -2.36 3.99 9.77
N SER A 219 -2.18 3.31 8.63
CA SER A 219 -0.90 3.29 7.91
C SER A 219 -0.56 4.72 7.51
N GLN A 220 0.58 5.24 7.95
CA GLN A 220 0.97 6.61 7.62
C GLN A 220 1.06 6.81 6.11
N HIS A 221 1.58 5.81 5.39
CA HIS A 221 1.63 5.84 3.94
C HIS A 221 0.25 6.03 3.31
N ASP A 222 -0.77 5.26 3.73
CA ASP A 222 -2.13 5.36 3.17
C ASP A 222 -2.74 6.75 3.43
N ILE A 223 -2.48 7.32 4.61
CA ILE A 223 -2.92 8.67 4.97
C ILE A 223 -2.22 9.72 4.11
N MET A 224 -0.91 9.62 3.93
CA MET A 224 -0.15 10.53 3.08
C MET A 224 -0.64 10.45 1.63
N ALA A 225 -0.89 9.25 1.11
CA ALA A 225 -1.44 9.06 -0.23
C ALA A 225 -2.79 9.77 -0.40
N TRP A 226 -3.69 9.65 0.59
CA TRP A 226 -4.97 10.37 0.58
C TRP A 226 -4.81 11.88 0.66
N MET A 227 -3.91 12.37 1.52
CA MET A 227 -3.64 13.81 1.66
C MET A 227 -3.09 14.40 0.37
N HIS A 228 -2.11 13.73 -0.25
CA HIS A 228 -1.54 14.14 -1.53
C HIS A 228 -2.60 14.16 -2.63
N LEU A 229 -3.39 13.09 -2.78
CA LEU A 229 -4.42 13.00 -3.80
C LEU A 229 -5.52 14.06 -3.61
N SER A 230 -6.00 14.23 -2.38
CA SER A 230 -7.00 15.25 -2.04
C SER A 230 -6.49 16.65 -2.36
N ARG A 231 -5.21 16.94 -2.04
CA ARG A 231 -4.58 18.22 -2.35
C ARG A 231 -4.43 18.44 -3.86
N GLN A 232 -4.09 17.40 -4.63
CA GLN A 232 -4.03 17.48 -6.09
C GLN A 232 -5.41 17.80 -6.68
N ILE A 233 -6.48 17.14 -6.21
CA ILE A 233 -7.85 17.42 -6.64
C ILE A 233 -8.21 18.89 -6.37
N GLU A 234 -7.95 19.39 -5.17
CA GLU A 234 -8.19 20.81 -4.84
C GLU A 234 -7.40 21.77 -5.74
N THR A 235 -6.17 21.41 -6.09
CA THR A 235 -5.29 22.25 -6.92
C THR A 235 -5.79 22.29 -8.36
N TYR A 236 -6.15 21.14 -8.93
CA TYR A 236 -6.80 21.08 -10.25
C TYR A 236 -8.13 21.83 -10.26
N ALA A 237 -8.96 21.71 -9.22
CA ALA A 237 -10.24 22.41 -9.13
C ALA A 237 -10.07 23.93 -9.06
N GLN A 238 -9.06 24.40 -8.31
CA GLN A 238 -8.72 25.83 -8.26
C GLN A 238 -8.23 26.34 -9.61
N TYR A 239 -7.31 25.61 -10.24
CA TYR A 239 -6.74 26.00 -11.52
C TYR A 239 -7.81 26.05 -12.62
N THR A 240 -8.61 24.99 -12.74
CA THR A 240 -9.69 24.92 -13.74
C THR A 240 -10.74 26.01 -13.54
N ALA A 241 -11.19 26.25 -12.29
CA ALA A 241 -12.15 27.32 -12.01
C ALA A 241 -11.58 28.72 -12.35
N LYS A 242 -10.28 28.95 -12.13
CA LYS A 242 -9.62 30.23 -12.42
C LYS A 242 -9.39 30.43 -13.92
N CYS A 243 -9.00 29.39 -14.64
CA CYS A 243 -8.57 29.46 -16.04
C CYS A 243 -9.69 29.11 -17.04
N MET A 244 -10.89 28.74 -16.59
CA MET A 244 -11.99 28.33 -17.48
C MET A 244 -12.30 29.38 -18.56
N GLY A 245 -12.37 30.66 -18.18
CA GLY A 245 -12.64 31.74 -19.12
C GLY A 245 -11.54 31.93 -20.18
N SER A 246 -10.28 31.84 -19.78
CA SER A 246 -9.15 31.95 -20.72
C SER A 246 -9.07 30.73 -21.63
N ILE A 247 -9.23 29.52 -21.09
CA ILE A 247 -9.25 28.28 -21.88
C ILE A 247 -10.37 28.32 -22.92
N ALA A 248 -11.56 28.80 -22.53
CA ALA A 248 -12.71 28.97 -23.42
C ALA A 248 -12.40 29.93 -24.58
N TYR A 249 -11.85 31.10 -24.24
CA TYR A 249 -11.45 32.11 -25.20
C TYR A 249 -10.40 31.58 -26.19
N ASP A 250 -9.32 30.98 -25.68
CA ASP A 250 -8.19 30.49 -26.48
C ASP A 250 -8.61 29.40 -27.49
N HIS A 251 -9.67 28.65 -27.18
CA HIS A 251 -10.19 27.58 -28.04
C HIS A 251 -11.42 27.97 -28.85
N GLY A 252 -11.87 29.24 -28.77
CA GLY A 252 -13.06 29.72 -29.47
C GLY A 252 -14.35 29.03 -29.03
N VAL A 253 -14.41 28.55 -27.79
CA VAL A 253 -15.55 27.82 -27.23
C VAL A 253 -16.23 28.69 -26.17
N GLU A 254 -17.56 28.61 -26.05
CA GLU A 254 -18.26 29.19 -24.90
C GLU A 254 -17.87 28.48 -23.60
N ALA A 255 -17.54 29.23 -22.54
CA ALA A 255 -17.15 28.64 -21.25
C ALA A 255 -18.21 27.69 -20.67
N SER A 256 -19.50 27.93 -20.96
CA SER A 256 -20.63 27.06 -20.59
C SER A 256 -20.59 25.67 -21.24
N LYS A 257 -19.88 25.51 -22.35
CA LYS A 257 -19.74 24.24 -23.09
C LYS A 257 -18.49 23.46 -22.68
N LEU A 258 -17.59 24.06 -21.89
CA LEU A 258 -16.43 23.37 -21.33
C LEU A 258 -16.83 22.52 -20.12
N SER A 259 -16.40 21.26 -20.13
CA SER A 259 -16.43 20.39 -18.97
C SER A 259 -15.05 19.79 -18.76
N PHE A 260 -14.73 19.50 -17.50
CA PHE A 260 -13.44 18.91 -17.11
C PHE A 260 -13.67 17.63 -16.32
N SER A 261 -12.76 16.68 -16.46
CA SER A 261 -12.72 15.46 -15.67
C SER A 261 -11.29 15.17 -15.21
N LEU A 262 -11.17 14.46 -14.09
CA LEU A 262 -9.91 13.86 -13.67
C LEU A 262 -9.88 12.38 -14.04
N GLY A 263 -8.77 11.97 -14.65
CA GLY A 263 -8.33 10.58 -14.72
C GLY A 263 -7.31 10.30 -13.63
N PHE A 264 -7.36 9.07 -13.11
CA PHE A 264 -6.47 8.59 -12.06
C PHE A 264 -5.80 7.30 -12.51
N ALA A 265 -4.55 7.11 -12.11
CA ALA A 265 -3.84 5.84 -12.21
C ALA A 265 -2.93 5.68 -10.99
N TYR A 266 -2.88 4.49 -10.40
CA TYR A 266 -1.96 4.19 -9.32
C TYR A 266 -0.79 3.36 -9.85
N ASP A 267 0.43 3.86 -9.64
CA ASP A 267 1.65 3.10 -9.87
C ASP A 267 2.05 2.44 -8.55
N GLN A 268 1.94 1.11 -8.54
CA GLN A 268 2.21 0.32 -7.34
C GLN A 268 3.71 0.12 -7.08
N HIS A 269 4.59 0.30 -8.07
CA HIS A 269 6.04 0.27 -7.85
C HIS A 269 6.50 1.54 -7.16
N GLN A 270 6.03 2.69 -7.64
CA GLN A 270 6.34 3.99 -7.02
C GLN A 270 5.47 4.29 -5.80
N GLN A 271 4.36 3.56 -5.65
CA GLN A 271 3.30 3.81 -4.67
C GLN A 271 2.73 5.23 -4.76
N LEU A 272 2.50 5.72 -5.99
CA LEU A 272 2.04 7.08 -6.28
C LEU A 272 0.82 7.11 -7.19
N PHE A 273 -0.01 8.14 -7.01
CA PHE A 273 -1.12 8.44 -7.91
C PHE A 273 -0.69 9.44 -8.99
N PHE A 274 -0.97 9.07 -10.24
CA PHE A 274 -0.95 9.97 -11.37
C PHE A 274 -2.36 10.52 -11.59
N VAL A 275 -2.46 11.84 -11.65
CA VAL A 275 -3.73 12.56 -11.86
C VAL A 275 -3.61 13.41 -13.11
N GLN A 276 -4.53 13.22 -14.04
CA GLN A 276 -4.57 13.98 -15.28
C GLN A 276 -5.93 14.66 -15.43
N CYS A 277 -5.92 15.97 -15.66
CA CYS A 277 -7.14 16.71 -15.94
C CYS A 277 -7.33 16.89 -17.44
N LYS A 278 -8.52 16.55 -17.95
CA LYS A 278 -8.89 16.67 -19.37
C LYS A 278 -10.16 17.48 -19.53
N SER A 279 -10.24 18.29 -20.58
CA SER A 279 -11.50 18.85 -21.03
C SER A 279 -12.19 17.97 -22.08
N ASN A 280 -13.49 18.20 -22.29
CA ASN A 280 -14.24 17.61 -23.40
C ASN A 280 -13.78 18.03 -24.81
N TYR A 281 -12.82 18.96 -24.91
CA TYR A 281 -12.18 19.37 -26.17
C TYR A 281 -10.71 18.93 -26.27
N GLY A 282 -10.26 18.03 -25.39
CA GLY A 282 -8.91 17.46 -25.45
C GLY A 282 -7.81 18.31 -24.83
N VAL A 283 -8.15 19.41 -24.15
CA VAL A 283 -7.16 20.20 -23.39
C VAL A 283 -6.71 19.38 -22.19
N VAL A 284 -5.41 19.10 -22.11
CA VAL A 284 -4.79 18.46 -20.96
C VAL A 284 -4.21 19.53 -20.07
N VAL A 285 -4.68 19.58 -18.82
CA VAL A 285 -4.06 20.40 -17.79
C VAL A 285 -3.08 19.52 -17.04
N SER A 286 -1.82 19.93 -17.03
CA SER A 286 -0.74 19.30 -16.26
C SER A 286 -0.23 20.31 -15.23
N LEU A 287 -0.13 19.88 -13.97
CA LEU A 287 0.36 20.65 -12.84
C LEU A 287 1.60 19.99 -12.23
#